data_AF-A0A822G450-F1
#
_entry.id   AF-A0A822G450-F1
#
_cell.length_a   1.000
_cell.length_b   1.000
_cell.length_c   1.000
_cell.angle_alpha   90.00
_cell.angle_beta   90.00
_cell.angle_gamma   90.00
#
_symmetry.space_group_name_H-M   'P 1'
#
loop_
_entity.id
_entity.type
_entity.pdbx_description
1 polymer ?
#
loop_
_entity_poly.entity_id
_entity_poly.type
_entity_poly.pdbx_seq_one_letter_code
_entity_poly.pdbx_strand_id
1 'polypeptide(L)' 'NYHVGHEDVLDDIYALIRRNNLPITLVGNSYRGIGVSDVIFDARLEVEYLNLETMKRKQ' A
#
# COMPACT_ATOMS: atom_id res chain seq x y z
N ASN A 1 -11.77 9.03 -6.46
CA ASN A 1 -12.29 10.33 -5.97
C ASN A 1 -11.64 10.61 -4.63
N TYR A 2 -10.63 11.46 -4.61
CA TYR A 2 -9.96 11.88 -3.38
C TYR A 2 -10.82 12.98 -2.76
N HIS A 3 -11.44 12.68 -1.64
CA HIS A 3 -12.16 13.66 -0.85
C HIS A 3 -11.25 14.19 0.27
N VAL A 4 -11.59 15.33 0.85
CA VAL A 4 -10.89 15.84 2.04
C VAL A 4 -10.92 14.76 3.13
N GLY A 5 -9.74 14.37 3.64
CA GLY A 5 -9.59 13.28 4.61
C GLY A 5 -9.35 11.88 4.01
N HIS A 6 -9.26 11.74 2.68
CA HIS A 6 -8.92 10.46 2.04
C HIS A 6 -7.57 9.91 2.51
N GLU A 7 -6.55 10.78 2.60
CA GLU A 7 -5.23 10.39 3.11
C GLU A 7 -5.29 9.95 4.57
N ASP A 8 -6.05 10.64 5.42
CA ASP A 8 -6.21 10.29 6.83
C ASP A 8 -6.84 8.89 6.99
N VAL A 9 -7.87 8.59 6.18
CA VAL A 9 -8.51 7.26 6.15
C VAL A 9 -7.51 6.18 5.71
N LEU A 10 -6.70 6.45 4.70
CA LEU A 10 -5.68 5.49 4.27
C LEU A 10 -4.64 5.25 5.35
N ASP A 11 -4.17 6.30 6.01
CA ASP A 11 -3.19 6.21 7.08
C ASP A 11 -3.71 5.36 8.24
N ASP A 12 -4.99 5.51 8.60
CA ASP A 12 -5.65 4.66 9.60
C ASP A 12 -5.69 3.19 9.16
N ILE A 13 -6.01 2.90 7.89
CA ILE A 13 -6.02 1.53 7.36
C ILE A 13 -4.60 0.95 7.35
N TYR A 14 -3.59 1.69 6.90
CA TYR A 14 -2.19 1.24 6.92
C TYR A 14 -1.68 1.04 8.35
N ALA A 15 -2.11 1.88 9.30
CA ALA A 15 -1.80 1.70 10.72
C ALA A 15 -2.44 0.41 11.26
N LEU A 16 -3.69 0.12 10.89
CA LEU A 16 -4.39 -1.11 11.25
C LEU A 16 -3.67 -2.36 10.71
N ILE A 17 -3.30 -2.36 9.43
CA ILE A 17 -2.58 -3.47 8.78
C ILE A 17 -1.26 -3.73 9.50
N ARG A 18 -0.47 -2.68 9.74
CA ARG A 18 0.84 -2.79 10.42
C ARG A 18 0.73 -3.25 11.86
N ARG A 19 -0.18 -2.66 12.64
CA ARG A 19 -0.38 -3.00 14.06
C ARG A 19 -0.78 -4.45 14.26
N ASN A 20 -1.58 -4.99 13.35
CA ASN A 20 -2.05 -6.38 13.40
C ASN A 20 -1.18 -7.35 12.60
N ASN A 21 -0.09 -6.87 12.00
CA ASN A 21 0.82 -7.65 11.16
C ASN A 21 0.08 -8.45 10.06
N LEU A 22 -0.93 -7.84 9.43
CA LEU A 22 -1.75 -8.52 8.43
C LEU A 22 -0.95 -8.74 7.14
N PRO A 23 -1.03 -9.92 6.51
CA PRO A 23 -0.33 -10.22 5.26
C PRO A 23 -1.10 -9.68 4.04
N ILE A 24 -1.46 -8.40 4.08
CA ILE A 24 -2.17 -7.70 3.00
C ILE A 24 -1.62 -6.29 2.83
N THR A 25 -1.71 -5.78 1.61
CA THR A 25 -1.42 -4.39 1.27
C THR A 25 -2.48 -3.85 0.32
N LEU A 26 -2.53 -2.53 0.17
CA LEU A 26 -3.51 -1.83 -0.66
C LEU A 26 -2.80 -1.20 -1.86
N VAL A 27 -3.30 -1.49 -3.06
CA VAL A 27 -2.77 -0.97 -4.32
C VAL A 27 -3.90 -0.57 -5.26
N GLY A 28 -3.65 0.44 -6.09
CA GLY A 28 -4.56 0.89 -7.14
C GLY A 28 -5.37 2.14 -6.81
N ASN A 29 -6.16 2.59 -7.80
CA ASN A 29 -6.77 3.92 -7.85
C ASN A 29 -7.72 4.26 -6.69
N SER A 30 -8.21 3.25 -5.98
CA SER A 30 -9.07 3.40 -4.80
C SER A 30 -8.28 3.82 -3.57
N TYR A 31 -6.96 3.62 -3.59
CA TYR A 31 -6.06 3.90 -2.48
C TYR A 31 -5.01 4.93 -2.89
N ARG A 32 -4.18 4.64 -3.89
CA ARG A 32 -3.09 5.50 -4.34
C ARG A 32 -3.09 5.63 -5.86
N GLY A 33 -2.88 6.86 -6.34
CA GLY A 33 -2.84 7.20 -7.77
C GLY A 33 -4.21 7.57 -8.36
N ILE A 34 -4.19 8.51 -9.30
CA ILE A 34 -5.37 8.92 -10.08
C ILE A 34 -5.21 8.43 -11.53
N GLY A 35 -3.97 8.40 -12.05
CA GLY A 35 -3.65 7.93 -13.38
C GLY A 35 -3.29 6.45 -13.46
N VAL A 36 -3.46 5.87 -14.65
CA VAL A 36 -3.01 4.49 -14.95
C VAL A 36 -1.51 4.31 -14.68
N SER A 37 -0.69 5.29 -15.03
CA SER A 37 0.76 5.26 -14.77
C SER A 37 1.08 5.24 -13.27
N ASP A 38 0.36 6.02 -12.46
CA ASP A 38 0.56 6.05 -11.00
C ASP A 38 0.23 4.69 -10.39
N VAL A 39 -0.89 4.09 -10.81
CA VAL A 39 -1.34 2.77 -10.33
C VAL A 39 -0.33 1.67 -10.69
N ILE A 40 0.19 1.68 -11.92
CA ILE A 40 1.20 0.70 -12.36
C ILE A 40 2.48 0.86 -11.55
N PHE A 41 2.92 2.10 -11.34
CA PHE A 41 4.14 2.39 -10.60
C PHE A 41 4.02 2.01 -9.12
N ASP A 42 2.92 2.37 -8.47
CA ASP A 42 2.59 2.04 -7.08
C ASP A 42 2.55 0.54 -6.85
N ALA A 43 1.84 -0.20 -7.72
CA ALA A 43 1.78 -1.66 -7.63
C ALA A 43 3.16 -2.32 -7.76
N ARG A 44 4.04 -1.79 -8.62
CA ARG A 44 5.40 -2.29 -8.76
C ARG A 44 6.20 -2.06 -7.47
N LEU A 45 6.17 -0.85 -6.92
CA LEU A 45 6.91 -0.52 -5.69
C LEU A 45 6.49 -1.41 -4.52
N GLU A 46 5.18 -1.67 -4.41
CA GLU A 46 4.66 -2.48 -3.33
C GLU A 46 5.13 -3.95 -3.42
N VAL A 47 5.18 -4.51 -4.63
CA VAL A 47 5.75 -5.84 -4.86
C VAL A 47 7.24 -5.89 -4.52
N GLU A 48 8.00 -4.86 -4.90
CA GLU A 48 9.43 -4.75 -4.56
C GLU A 48 9.62 -4.73 -3.04
N TYR A 49 8.80 -3.96 -2.31
CA TYR A 49 8.81 -3.92 -0.85
C TYR A 49 8.48 -5.27 -0.21
N LEU A 50 7.39 -5.93 -0.65
CA LEU A 50 6.99 -7.24 -0.14
C LEU A 50 8.05 -8.32 -0.37
N ASN A 51 8.75 -8.26 -1.49
CA ASN A 51 9.86 -9.18 -1.78
C ASN A 51 11.02 -8.96 -0.82
N LEU A 52 11.41 -7.70 -0.57
CA LEU A 52 12.47 -7.36 0.39
C LEU A 52 12.11 -7.83 1.81
N GLU A 53 10.88 -7.59 2.26
CA GLU A 53 10.40 -8.08 3.57
C GLU A 53 10.38 -9.60 3.64
N THR A 54 10.04 -10.27 2.54
CA THR A 54 10.08 -11.73 2.47
C THR A 54 11.51 -12.27 2.53
N MET A 55 12.49 -11.57 1.97
CA MET A 55 13.91 -11.92 2.08
C MET A 55 14.42 -11.75 3.51
N LYS A 56 14.03 -10.67 4.21
CA LYS A 56 14.37 -10.46 5.63
C LYS A 56 13.85 -11.56 6.55
N ARG A 57 12.65 -12.08 6.29
CA ARG A 57 12.04 -13.17 7.07
C ARG A 57 12.68 -14.55 6.85
N LYS A 58 13.51 -14.71 5.80
CA LYS A 58 14.18 -15.97 5.47
C LYS A 58 15.62 -16.07 5.98
N GLN A 59 16.17 -14.99 6.55
CA GLN A 59 17.46 -14.98 7.25
C GLN A 59 17.26 -15.26 8.74
#